data_AF-A0AAD8ZHJ8-F1
#
_entry.id   AF-A0AAD8ZHJ8-F1
#
_cell.length_a   1.000
_cell.length_b   1.000
_cell.length_c   1.000
_cell.angle_alpha   90.00
_cell.angle_beta   90.00
_cell.angle_gamma   90.00
#
_symmetry.space_group_name_H-M   'P 1'
#
loop_
_entity.id
_entity.type
_entity.pdbx_description
1 polymer ?
#
loop_
_entity_poly.entity_id
_entity_poly.type
_entity_poly.pdbx_seq_one_letter_code
_entity_poly.pdbx_strand_id
1 'polypeptide(L)'
;MCPFLFLLFLIFCSVYCFLPAPQNVTVISFNLEHKLTWRLGPGSPPFVHFRVQVYRNKRKLWVPVSNCSDLQMGEPCDLTTSFKNVYGYHLAQVQSFTTDHESNWTSSKFFHPLLETTVGPPVVSLTGCGNCLLLQLSPPTSRGLHHGLVEYFFREYTVNVSRTRDKAQVSLKCLYRCIYCTYFYSRFYYC
;
A
#
# COMPACT_ATOMS: atom_id res chain seq x y z
N MET A 1 40.00 22.29 33.30
CA MET A 1 38.92 22.37 32.31
C MET A 1 37.69 22.94 33.02
N CYS A 2 37.17 24.07 32.56
CA CYS A 2 36.28 24.93 33.34
C CYS A 2 34.85 24.35 33.38
N PRO A 3 34.25 24.05 34.56
CA PRO A 3 32.90 23.49 34.68
C PRO A 3 31.80 24.42 34.12
N PHE A 4 32.11 25.72 34.01
CA PHE A 4 31.24 26.73 33.42
C PHE A 4 31.01 26.52 31.92
N LEU A 5 32.03 26.03 31.20
CA LEU A 5 31.93 25.73 29.76
C LEU A 5 31.04 24.51 29.51
N PHE A 6 31.07 23.54 30.45
CA PHE A 6 30.25 22.32 30.39
C PHE A 6 28.78 22.64 30.69
N LEU A 7 28.52 23.52 31.68
CA LEU A 7 27.17 24.00 31.96
C LEU A 7 26.58 24.80 30.79
N LEU A 8 27.37 25.68 30.17
CA LEU A 8 26.95 26.40 28.97
C LEU A 8 26.65 25.44 27.82
N PHE A 9 27.46 24.40 27.60
CA PHE A 9 27.20 23.39 26.57
C PHE A 9 25.89 22.61 26.80
N LEU A 10 25.58 22.28 28.06
CA LEU A 10 24.32 21.62 28.44
C LEU A 10 23.11 22.54 28.27
N ILE A 11 23.24 23.83 28.61
CA ILE A 11 22.19 24.85 28.42
C ILE A 11 21.96 25.09 26.91
N PHE A 12 23.01 25.21 26.11
CA PHE A 12 22.90 25.33 24.65
C PHE A 12 22.27 24.09 24.01
N CYS A 13 22.52 22.89 24.53
CA CYS A 13 21.87 21.65 24.08
C CYS A 13 20.37 21.63 24.44
N SER A 14 19.97 22.17 25.60
CA SER A 14 18.56 22.29 25.99
C SER A 14 17.76 23.27 25.10
N VAL A 15 18.43 24.28 24.55
CA VAL A 15 17.83 25.29 23.65
C VAL A 15 17.77 24.81 22.19
N TYR A 16 18.60 23.83 21.82
CA TYR A 16 18.62 23.19 20.49
C TYR A 16 18.15 21.72 20.57
N CYS A 17 17.07 21.45 21.31
CA CYS A 17 16.45 20.13 21.28
C CYS A 17 15.74 19.93 19.92
N PHE A 18 16.51 19.50 18.91
CA PHE A 18 15.98 19.23 17.57
C PHE A 18 14.88 18.17 17.65
N LEU A 19 13.75 18.43 16.99
CA LEU A 19 12.67 17.46 16.89
C LEU A 19 13.18 16.21 16.15
N PRO A 20 13.05 15.00 16.73
CA PRO A 20 13.54 13.79 16.10
C PRO A 20 12.83 13.50 14.77
N ALA A 21 13.62 13.18 13.74
CA ALA A 21 13.09 12.82 12.44
C ALA A 21 12.41 11.43 12.45
N PRO A 22 11.36 11.21 11.66
CA PRO A 22 10.74 9.90 11.50
C PRO A 22 11.73 8.83 11.05
N GLN A 23 11.55 7.59 11.50
CA GLN A 23 12.39 6.45 11.15
C GLN A 23 11.62 5.40 10.36
N ASN A 24 12.32 4.49 9.69
CA ASN A 24 11.71 3.37 8.95
C ASN A 24 10.58 3.80 8.01
N VAL A 25 10.83 4.85 7.22
CA VAL A 25 9.87 5.37 6.23
C VAL A 25 9.77 4.38 5.08
N THR A 26 8.61 3.75 4.94
CA THR A 26 8.36 2.67 3.97
C THR A 26 7.02 2.87 3.28
N VAL A 27 6.96 2.45 2.02
CA VAL A 27 5.70 2.38 1.27
C VAL A 27 5.20 0.95 1.34
N ILE A 28 3.98 0.76 1.83
CA ILE A 28 3.27 -0.51 1.82
C ILE A 28 2.26 -0.47 0.68
N SER A 29 2.24 -1.51 -0.14
CA SER A 29 1.39 -1.57 -1.33
C SER A 29 0.65 -2.88 -1.44
N PHE A 30 -0.69 -2.78 -1.49
CA PHE A 30 -1.57 -3.93 -1.68
C PHE A 30 -2.63 -3.60 -2.73
N ASN A 31 -2.78 -4.46 -3.73
CA ASN A 31 -3.65 -4.23 -4.88
C ASN A 31 -3.44 -2.86 -5.55
N LEU A 32 -2.21 -2.35 -5.65
CA LEU A 32 -1.91 -1.00 -6.16
C LEU A 32 -2.54 0.15 -5.36
N GLU A 33 -2.89 -0.08 -4.09
CA GLU A 33 -3.17 0.98 -3.14
C GLU A 33 -1.95 1.16 -2.25
N HIS A 34 -1.48 2.41 -2.16
CA HIS A 34 -0.16 2.73 -1.62
C HIS A 34 -0.30 3.56 -0.35
N LYS A 35 0.34 3.13 0.74
CA LYS A 35 0.37 3.86 2.00
C LYS A 35 1.81 4.08 2.45
N LEU A 36 2.15 5.32 2.80
CA LEU A 36 3.40 5.63 3.47
C LEU A 36 3.23 5.38 4.98
N THR A 37 4.17 4.65 5.56
CA THR A 37 4.25 4.37 6.99
C THR A 37 5.63 4.71 7.52
N TRP A 38 5.71 5.06 8.80
CA TRP A 38 6.96 5.35 9.48
C TRP A 38 6.84 5.00 10.97
N ARG A 39 7.99 4.96 11.64
CA ARG A 39 8.13 4.94 13.09
C ARG A 39 8.50 6.32 13.60
N LEU A 40 8.15 6.58 14.84
CA LEU A 40 8.55 7.80 15.54
C LEU A 40 10.07 7.87 15.71
N GLY A 41 10.61 9.08 15.67
CA GLY A 41 11.96 9.31 16.12
C GLY A 41 12.07 9.10 17.64
N PRO A 42 13.14 8.50 18.17
CA PRO A 42 13.34 8.34 19.60
C PRO A 42 13.27 9.68 20.34
N GLY A 43 12.49 9.75 21.43
CA GLY A 43 12.30 10.98 22.20
C GLY A 43 11.33 12.00 21.58
N SER A 44 10.55 11.60 20.57
CA SER A 44 9.50 12.48 20.03
C SER A 44 8.45 12.80 21.10
N PRO A 45 8.00 14.07 21.21
CA PRO A 45 6.96 14.45 22.16
C PRO A 45 5.60 13.85 21.77
N PRO A 46 4.66 13.72 22.72
CA PRO A 46 3.36 13.06 22.49
C PRO A 46 2.44 13.79 21.50
N PHE A 47 2.62 15.08 21.29
CA PHE A 47 1.78 15.93 20.42
C PHE A 47 2.49 16.31 19.12
N VAL A 48 3.31 15.42 18.59
CA VAL A 48 4.00 15.63 17.32
C VAL A 48 3.08 15.31 16.14
N HIS A 49 3.11 16.17 15.13
CA HIS A 49 2.36 16.02 13.90
C HIS A 49 3.30 15.69 12.74
N PHE A 50 2.75 15.17 11.64
CA PHE A 50 3.53 14.76 10.47
C PHE A 50 2.98 15.37 9.19
N ARG A 51 3.89 15.68 8.28
CA ARG A 51 3.56 16.13 6.93
C ARG A 51 4.33 15.33 5.90
N VAL A 52 3.69 15.03 4.78
CA VAL A 52 4.23 14.18 3.71
C VAL A 52 4.38 14.96 2.42
N GLN A 53 5.49 14.73 1.74
CA GLN A 53 5.74 15.20 0.39
C GLN A 53 6.07 14.05 -0.55
N VAL A 54 5.78 14.23 -1.84
CA VAL A 54 6.18 13.32 -2.91
C VAL A 54 7.04 14.04 -3.93
N TYR A 55 8.01 13.33 -4.49
CA TYR A 55 8.90 13.90 -5.50
C TYR A 55 8.24 13.84 -6.89
N ARG A 56 8.06 14.99 -7.54
CA ARG A 56 7.54 15.06 -8.91
C ARG A 56 8.67 15.15 -9.93
N ASN A 57 9.05 14.01 -10.51
CA ASN A 57 10.11 13.90 -11.53
C ASN A 57 10.02 14.95 -12.64
N LYS A 58 8.82 15.19 -13.21
CA LYS A 58 8.63 16.17 -14.31
C LYS A 58 8.99 17.61 -13.92
N ARG A 59 8.78 17.99 -12.66
CA ARG A 59 9.02 19.34 -12.14
C ARG A 59 10.28 19.42 -11.27
N LYS A 60 10.94 18.29 -11.02
CA LYS A 60 12.12 18.15 -10.15
C LYS A 60 11.97 18.84 -8.79
N LEU A 61 10.81 18.66 -8.16
CA LEU A 61 10.50 19.29 -6.88
C LEU A 61 9.65 18.39 -5.99
N TRP A 62 9.74 18.63 -4.69
CA TRP A 62 8.87 18.02 -3.68
C TRP A 62 7.54 18.78 -3.59
N VAL A 63 6.43 18.06 -3.64
CA VAL A 63 5.09 18.64 -3.43
C VAL A 63 4.44 18.05 -2.19
N PRO A 64 3.69 18.86 -1.41
CA PRO A 64 2.89 18.34 -0.31
C PRO A 64 1.78 17.43 -0.84
N VAL A 65 1.46 16.40 -0.05
CA VAL A 65 0.28 15.57 -0.25
C VAL A 65 -0.86 16.18 0.56
N SER A 66 -1.91 16.67 -0.11
CA SER A 66 -2.91 17.55 0.48
C SER A 66 -3.66 16.97 1.68
N ASN A 67 -3.91 15.66 1.68
CA ASN A 67 -4.57 14.94 2.78
C ASN A 67 -3.58 14.42 3.84
N CYS A 68 -2.31 14.79 3.76
CA CYS A 68 -1.24 14.34 4.65
C CYS A 68 -0.34 15.50 5.08
N SER A 69 -0.90 16.70 5.21
CA SER A 69 -0.16 17.89 5.68
C SER A 69 -0.14 18.03 7.20
N ASP A 70 -1.05 17.35 7.89
CA ASP A 70 -1.20 17.40 9.35
C ASP A 70 -1.78 16.06 9.84
N LEU A 71 -0.88 15.09 10.02
CA LEU A 71 -1.20 13.73 10.47
C LEU A 71 -0.78 13.53 11.93
N GLN A 72 -1.60 12.79 12.67
CA GLN A 72 -1.31 12.38 14.04
C GLN A 72 -0.45 11.11 14.08
N MET A 73 0.06 10.80 15.26
CA MET A 73 0.83 9.59 15.52
C MET A 73 0.06 8.32 15.15
N GLY A 74 0.67 7.47 14.32
CA GLY A 74 0.09 6.19 13.89
C GLY A 74 -0.76 6.27 12.63
N GLU A 75 -1.08 7.47 12.14
CA GLU A 75 -1.82 7.64 10.90
C GLU A 75 -0.91 7.44 9.67
N PRO A 76 -1.23 6.52 8.75
CA PRO A 76 -0.52 6.39 7.49
C PRO A 76 -0.97 7.47 6.49
N CYS A 77 -0.14 7.77 5.50
CA CYS A 77 -0.52 8.65 4.39
C CYS A 77 -0.90 7.83 3.14
N ASP A 78 -2.10 8.06 2.59
CA ASP A 78 -2.52 7.48 1.30
C ASP A 78 -1.80 8.19 0.13
N LEU A 79 -0.96 7.44 -0.59
CA LEU A 79 -0.20 7.91 -1.75
C LEU A 79 -0.76 7.40 -3.09
N THR A 80 -1.88 6.66 -3.09
CA THR A 80 -2.41 5.97 -4.26
C THR A 80 -2.62 6.92 -5.45
N THR A 81 -3.16 8.11 -5.20
CA THR A 81 -3.38 9.12 -6.26
C THR A 81 -2.07 9.78 -6.71
N SER A 82 -1.15 10.01 -5.79
CA SER A 82 0.17 10.60 -6.05
C SER A 82 1.06 9.68 -6.88
N PHE A 83 0.97 8.37 -6.67
CA PHE A 83 1.77 7.33 -7.31
C PHE A 83 1.05 6.64 -8.49
N LYS A 84 0.12 7.35 -9.16
CA LYS A 84 -0.72 6.82 -10.24
C LYS A 84 0.05 6.16 -11.40
N ASN A 85 1.28 6.58 -11.68
CA ASN A 85 2.10 5.93 -12.72
C ASN A 85 2.72 4.64 -12.19
N VAL A 86 2.12 3.50 -12.55
CA VAL A 86 2.56 2.18 -12.06
C VAL A 86 3.88 1.68 -12.65
N TYR A 87 4.34 2.29 -13.75
CA TYR A 87 5.57 1.90 -14.48
C TYR A 87 6.80 2.72 -14.08
N GLY A 88 6.65 3.64 -13.13
CA GLY A 88 7.72 4.55 -12.72
C GLY A 88 8.12 4.35 -11.27
N TYR A 89 9.35 4.75 -10.95
CA TYR A 89 9.82 4.86 -9.58
C TYR A 89 9.31 6.16 -8.93
N HIS A 90 8.88 6.02 -7.68
CA HIS A 90 8.42 7.12 -6.86
C HIS A 90 9.24 7.24 -5.57
N LEU A 91 9.23 8.45 -5.01
CA LEU A 91 9.79 8.77 -3.71
C LEU A 91 8.79 9.60 -2.92
N ALA A 92 8.71 9.32 -1.63
CA ALA A 92 8.02 10.15 -0.65
C ALA A 92 8.98 10.50 0.48
N GLN A 93 8.69 11.57 1.20
CA GLN A 93 9.40 11.93 2.41
C GLN A 93 8.40 12.44 3.46
N VAL A 94 8.74 12.21 4.71
CA VAL A 94 7.95 12.63 5.87
C VAL A 94 8.83 13.37 6.86
N GLN A 95 8.26 14.38 7.48
CA GLN A 95 8.88 15.20 8.52
C GLN A 95 7.91 15.27 9.69
N SER A 96 8.46 15.29 10.90
CA SER A 96 7.70 15.56 12.11
C SER A 96 7.77 17.06 12.43
N PHE A 97 6.70 17.62 12.99
CA PHE A 97 6.65 19.01 13.39
C PHE A 97 5.77 19.25 14.62
N THR A 98 6.06 20.32 15.33
CA THR A 98 5.23 20.94 16.38
C THR A 98 5.00 22.41 15.99
N THR A 99 4.39 23.20 16.88
CA THR A 99 4.19 24.64 16.65
C THR A 99 5.51 25.39 16.44
N ASP A 100 6.56 25.00 17.16
CA ASP A 100 7.81 25.77 17.24
C ASP A 100 8.99 25.10 16.52
N HIS A 101 8.90 23.80 16.24
CA HIS A 101 10.03 23.00 15.75
C HIS A 101 9.63 22.05 14.64
N GLU A 102 10.56 21.79 13.73
CA GLU A 102 10.42 20.77 12.69
C GLU A 102 11.67 19.90 12.64
N SER A 103 11.50 18.62 12.30
CA SER A 103 12.62 17.70 12.12
C SER A 103 13.26 17.86 10.75
N ASN A 104 14.35 17.12 10.50
CA ASN A 104 14.76 16.87 9.12
C ASN A 104 13.72 16.00 8.39
N TRP A 105 13.68 16.11 7.07
CA TRP A 105 12.92 15.20 6.21
C TRP A 105 13.58 13.82 6.17
N THR A 106 12.76 12.78 6.24
CA THR A 106 13.22 11.40 6.04
C THR A 106 12.52 10.80 4.83
N SER A 107 13.30 10.43 3.83
CA SER A 107 12.81 9.88 2.58
C SER A 107 12.59 8.37 2.66
N SER A 108 11.60 7.89 1.91
CA SER A 108 11.43 6.47 1.62
C SER A 108 12.55 5.98 0.69
N LYS A 109 12.67 4.65 0.57
CA LYS A 109 13.33 4.04 -0.58
C LYS A 109 12.55 4.35 -1.87
N PHE A 110 13.22 4.20 -3.01
CA PHE A 110 12.53 4.17 -4.30
C PHE A 110 11.49 3.06 -4.30
N PHE A 111 10.28 3.37 -4.77
CA PHE A 111 9.17 2.43 -4.84
C PHE A 111 8.64 2.33 -6.28
N HIS A 112 8.54 1.11 -6.80
CA HIS A 112 7.99 0.80 -8.11
C HIS A 112 6.67 0.01 -7.99
N PRO A 113 5.50 0.65 -8.22
CA PRO A 113 4.19 0.06 -7.93
C PRO A 113 3.97 -1.32 -8.56
N LEU A 114 4.32 -1.50 -9.84
CA LEU A 114 4.08 -2.77 -10.54
C LEU A 114 4.97 -3.93 -10.03
N LEU A 115 6.17 -3.62 -9.52
CA LEU A 115 7.16 -4.62 -9.12
C LEU A 115 7.08 -4.96 -7.64
N GLU A 116 6.65 -3.98 -6.82
CA GLU A 116 6.69 -4.08 -5.36
C GLU A 116 5.30 -4.12 -4.71
N THR A 117 4.21 -4.01 -5.49
CA THR A 117 2.87 -4.25 -4.94
C THR A 117 2.64 -5.72 -4.67
N THR A 118 2.04 -6.03 -3.53
CA THR A 118 1.43 -7.35 -3.32
C THR A 118 0.05 -7.34 -3.99
N VAL A 119 -0.24 -8.37 -4.80
CA VAL A 119 -1.54 -8.55 -5.43
C VAL A 119 -2.30 -9.63 -4.67
N GLY A 120 -3.47 -9.27 -4.17
CA GLY A 120 -4.37 -10.17 -3.45
C GLY A 120 -5.08 -11.15 -4.38
N PRO A 121 -5.74 -12.17 -3.80
CA PRO A 121 -6.52 -13.13 -4.57
C PRO A 121 -7.72 -12.44 -5.26
N PRO A 122 -8.28 -13.05 -6.32
CA PRO A 122 -9.53 -12.61 -6.90
C PRO A 122 -10.70 -12.77 -5.92
N VAL A 123 -11.75 -11.99 -6.13
CA VAL A 123 -13.05 -12.19 -5.49
C VAL A 123 -13.77 -13.33 -6.21
N VAL A 124 -14.24 -14.29 -5.44
CA VAL A 124 -14.93 -15.49 -5.91
C VAL A 124 -16.39 -15.43 -5.48
N SER A 125 -17.32 -15.57 -6.43
CA SER A 125 -18.74 -15.71 -6.16
C SER A 125 -19.25 -17.03 -6.74
N LEU A 126 -20.06 -17.74 -5.95
CA LEU A 126 -20.64 -19.03 -6.32
C LEU A 126 -22.15 -18.98 -6.14
N THR A 127 -22.89 -19.33 -7.18
CA THR A 127 -24.36 -19.41 -7.13
C THR A 127 -24.85 -20.74 -7.67
N GLY A 128 -25.96 -21.25 -7.12
CA GLY A 128 -26.59 -22.49 -7.58
C GLY A 128 -27.57 -22.23 -8.70
N CYS A 129 -27.57 -23.08 -9.73
CA CYS A 129 -28.50 -23.04 -10.85
C CYS A 129 -29.30 -24.35 -10.98
N GLY A 130 -29.80 -24.87 -9.85
CA GLY A 130 -30.56 -26.12 -9.79
C GLY A 130 -29.66 -27.36 -9.78
N ASN A 131 -29.18 -27.78 -10.94
CA ASN A 131 -28.28 -28.93 -11.11
C ASN A 131 -26.83 -28.55 -11.44
N CYS A 132 -26.51 -27.26 -11.32
CA CYS A 132 -25.19 -26.72 -11.58
C CYS A 132 -24.76 -25.68 -10.55
N LEU A 133 -23.46 -25.38 -10.55
CA LEU A 133 -22.85 -24.26 -9.85
C LEU A 133 -22.29 -23.27 -10.87
N LEU A 134 -22.65 -22.02 -10.70
CA LEU A 134 -22.16 -20.87 -11.45
C LEU A 134 -21.02 -20.21 -10.67
N LEU A 135 -19.82 -20.26 -11.24
CA LEU A 135 -18.64 -19.62 -10.67
C LEU A 135 -18.35 -18.31 -11.40
N GLN A 136 -18.23 -17.22 -10.63
CA GLN A 136 -17.81 -15.92 -11.11
C GLN A 136 -16.52 -15.50 -10.40
N LEU A 137 -15.49 -15.18 -11.19
CA LEU A 137 -14.23 -14.64 -10.72
C LEU A 137 -14.12 -13.18 -11.13
N SER A 138 -13.77 -12.32 -10.18
CA SER A 138 -13.47 -10.92 -10.45
C SER A 138 -12.17 -10.51 -9.76
N PRO A 139 -11.40 -9.57 -10.34
CA PRO A 139 -10.24 -8.99 -9.67
C PRO A 139 -10.64 -8.34 -8.33
N PRO A 140 -9.69 -8.22 -7.39
CA PRO A 140 -9.94 -7.43 -6.19
C PRO A 140 -10.27 -5.99 -6.57
N THR A 141 -11.25 -5.41 -5.88
CA THR A 141 -11.61 -4.02 -6.05
C THR A 141 -10.46 -3.13 -5.56
N SER A 142 -9.93 -2.29 -6.45
CA SER A 142 -8.89 -1.32 -6.10
C SER A 142 -8.96 -0.10 -7.03
N ARG A 143 -8.66 1.07 -6.46
CA ARG A 143 -8.57 2.33 -7.20
C ARG A 143 -7.37 2.37 -8.17
N GLY A 144 -6.31 1.60 -7.88
CA GLY A 144 -5.10 1.53 -8.71
C GLY A 144 -5.16 0.47 -9.83
N LEU A 145 -6.08 -0.50 -9.73
CA LEU A 145 -6.24 -1.57 -10.74
C LEU A 145 -7.12 -1.09 -11.90
N HIS A 146 -6.49 -0.55 -12.94
CA HIS A 146 -7.16 -0.25 -14.21
C HIS A 146 -7.20 -1.48 -15.15
N HIS A 147 -8.06 -1.43 -16.17
CA HIS A 147 -8.34 -2.55 -17.08
C HIS A 147 -7.09 -3.29 -17.61
N GLY A 148 -6.07 -2.57 -18.07
CA GLY A 148 -4.85 -3.19 -18.59
C GLY A 148 -4.04 -3.94 -17.53
N LEU A 149 -4.04 -3.45 -16.29
CA LEU A 149 -3.35 -4.13 -15.17
C LEU A 149 -4.15 -5.33 -14.69
N VAL A 150 -5.47 -5.26 -14.81
CA VAL A 150 -6.34 -6.41 -14.57
C VAL A 150 -6.01 -7.53 -15.54
N GLU A 151 -5.97 -7.26 -16.85
CA GLU A 151 -5.57 -8.26 -17.85
C GLU A 151 -4.13 -8.77 -17.66
N TYR A 152 -3.26 -7.97 -17.06
CA TYR A 152 -1.89 -8.37 -16.75
C TYR A 152 -1.83 -9.33 -15.56
N PHE A 153 -2.38 -8.95 -14.41
CA PHE A 153 -2.31 -9.73 -13.18
C PHE A 153 -3.28 -10.92 -13.14
N PHE A 154 -4.40 -10.81 -13.84
CA PHE A 154 -5.55 -11.69 -13.66
C PHE A 154 -6.00 -12.38 -14.96
N ARG A 155 -5.10 -12.52 -15.94
CA ARG A 155 -5.37 -13.13 -17.25
C ARG A 155 -5.99 -14.51 -17.17
N GLU A 156 -5.38 -15.38 -16.36
CA GLU A 156 -5.71 -16.80 -16.27
C GLU A 156 -5.73 -17.21 -14.81
N TYR A 157 -6.76 -17.98 -14.45
CA TYR A 157 -6.97 -18.56 -13.15
C TYR A 157 -7.00 -20.07 -13.26
N THR A 158 -6.41 -20.75 -12.27
CA THR A 158 -6.62 -22.17 -12.06
C THR A 158 -7.60 -22.34 -10.90
N VAL A 159 -8.75 -22.94 -11.18
CA VAL A 159 -9.81 -23.19 -10.22
C VAL A 159 -9.82 -24.67 -9.87
N ASN A 160 -9.64 -25.00 -8.60
CA ASN A 160 -9.78 -26.35 -8.09
C ASN A 160 -11.11 -26.50 -7.37
N VAL A 161 -11.97 -27.38 -7.88
CA VAL A 161 -13.28 -27.68 -7.28
C VAL A 161 -13.20 -29.07 -6.65
N SER A 162 -13.62 -29.19 -5.39
CA SER A 162 -13.69 -30.46 -4.69
C SER A 162 -15.10 -30.73 -4.20
N ARG A 163 -15.62 -31.92 -4.49
CA ARG A 163 -16.92 -32.37 -3.99
C ARG A 163 -16.75 -32.90 -2.57
N THR A 164 -17.53 -32.37 -1.63
CA THR A 164 -17.41 -32.71 -0.22
C THR A 164 -17.72 -34.18 0.08
N ARG A 165 -18.72 -34.75 -0.60
CA ARG A 165 -19.27 -36.11 -0.37
C ARG A 165 -18.27 -37.23 -0.62
N ASP A 166 -17.61 -37.22 -1.77
CA ASP A 166 -16.73 -38.31 -2.24
C ASP A 166 -15.31 -37.84 -2.58
N LYS A 167 -15.01 -36.59 -2.26
CA LYS A 167 -13.70 -35.96 -2.49
C LYS A 167 -13.27 -35.95 -3.96
N ALA A 168 -14.19 -36.15 -4.90
CA ALA A 168 -13.89 -35.99 -6.33
C ALA A 168 -13.40 -34.56 -6.58
N GLN A 169 -12.29 -34.41 -7.32
CA GLN A 169 -11.69 -33.12 -7.63
C GLN A 169 -11.65 -32.89 -9.12
N VAL A 170 -11.77 -31.62 -9.52
CA VAL A 170 -11.55 -31.17 -10.89
C VAL A 170 -10.79 -29.85 -10.86
N SER A 171 -9.87 -29.68 -11.80
CA SER A 171 -9.15 -28.44 -12.02
C SER A 171 -9.58 -27.85 -13.36
N LEU A 172 -9.91 -26.56 -13.36
CA LEU A 172 -10.37 -25.80 -14.52
C LEU A 172 -9.46 -24.61 -14.73
N LYS A 173 -9.10 -24.32 -15.97
CA LYS A 173 -8.43 -23.07 -16.34
C LYS A 173 -9.50 -22.08 -16.80
N CYS A 174 -9.53 -20.91 -16.20
CA CYS A 174 -10.51 -19.86 -16.39
C CYS A 174 -9.82 -18.57 -16.84
N LEU A 175 -10.25 -17.98 -17.95
CA LEU A 175 -9.76 -16.68 -18.37
C LEU A 175 -10.54 -15.56 -17.66
N TYR A 176 -9.94 -14.37 -17.55
CA TYR A 176 -10.61 -13.19 -17.05
C TYR A 176 -11.98 -12.99 -17.73
N ARG A 177 -13.05 -12.88 -16.92
CA ARG A 177 -14.49 -12.79 -17.31
C ARG A 177 -15.19 -14.09 -17.75
N CYS A 178 -14.56 -15.25 -17.66
CA CYS A 178 -15.25 -16.51 -17.94
C CYS A 178 -16.20 -16.88 -16.78
N ILE A 179 -17.43 -17.23 -17.14
CA ILE A 179 -18.43 -17.80 -16.24
C ILE A 179 -18.40 -19.32 -16.44
N TYR A 180 -18.18 -20.08 -15.36
CA TYR A 180 -18.18 -21.55 -15.46
C TYR A 180 -19.45 -22.15 -14.87
N CYS A 181 -20.04 -23.08 -15.60
CA CYS A 181 -21.15 -23.90 -15.18
C CYS A 181 -20.65 -25.32 -14.93
N THR A 182 -20.64 -25.75 -13.67
CA THR A 182 -20.24 -27.12 -13.30
C THR A 182 -21.48 -27.92 -12.92
N TYR A 183 -21.80 -28.99 -13.64
CA TYR A 183 -22.95 -29.84 -13.31
C TYR A 183 -22.58 -30.88 -12.24
N PHE A 184 -23.51 -31.14 -11.32
CA PHE A 184 -23.31 -32.14 -10.25
C PHE A 184 -23.11 -33.58 -10.76
N TYR A 185 -23.43 -33.86 -12.05
CA TYR A 185 -23.62 -35.22 -12.54
C TYR A 185 -22.64 -35.79 -13.56
N SER A 186 -21.73 -35.02 -14.23
CA SER A 186 -20.54 -35.55 -14.97
C SER A 186 -20.02 -34.69 -16.14
N ARG A 187 -20.66 -33.59 -16.53
CA ARG A 187 -20.22 -32.82 -17.71
C ARG A 187 -20.11 -31.32 -17.44
N PHE A 188 -18.97 -30.75 -17.83
CA PHE A 188 -18.73 -29.31 -17.84
C PHE A 188 -19.10 -28.77 -19.21
N TYR A 189 -19.79 -27.63 -19.26
CA TYR A 189 -20.04 -26.91 -20.50
C TYR A 189 -19.61 -25.45 -20.31
N TYR A 190 -18.90 -24.93 -21.31
CA TYR A 190 -18.53 -23.52 -21.41
C TYR A 190 -19.77 -22.74 -21.85
N CYS A 191 -20.07 -21.62 -21.18
CA CYS A 191 -21.04 -20.64 -21.69
C CYS A 191 -20.35 -19.69 -22.67
#